data_AF-A0A7C2HH48-F1
#
_entry.id   AF-A0A7C2HH48-F1
#
_cell.length_a   1.000
_cell.length_b   1.000
_cell.length_c   1.000
_cell.angle_alpha   90.00
_cell.angle_beta   90.00
_cell.angle_gamma   90.00
#
_symmetry.space_group_name_H-M   'P 1'
#
loop_
_entity.id
_entity.type
_entity.pdbx_description
1 polymer ?
#
loop_
_entity_poly.entity_id
_entity_poly.type
_entity_poly.pdbx_seq_one_letter_code
_entity_poly.pdbx_strand_id
1 'polypeptide(L)' 'MQIVLDTARGLTNRRIAKKLENSERTVDAHVQNVRNKLGMERRAQIAAWAAAHLPRGTPS' A
#
# COMPACT_ATOMS: atom_id res chain seq x y z
N MET A 1 -5.09 3.92 -6.85
CA MET A 1 -3.94 3.54 -5.99
C MET A 1 -4.38 2.52 -4.91
N GLN A 2 -4.91 1.35 -5.30
CA GLN A 2 -5.55 0.41 -4.35
C GLN A 2 -4.53 -0.36 -3.46
N ILE A 3 -3.37 -0.73 -4.01
CA ILE A 3 -2.30 -1.47 -3.27
C ILE A 3 -1.76 -0.67 -2.08
N VAL A 4 -1.57 0.65 -2.23
CA VAL A 4 -1.06 1.52 -1.15
C VAL A 4 -2.08 1.63 -0.01
N LEU A 5 -3.36 1.79 -0.35
CA LEU A 5 -4.45 1.84 0.63
C LEU A 5 -4.55 0.55 1.43
N ASP A 6 -4.52 -0.59 0.74
CA ASP A 6 -4.62 -1.88 1.42
C ASP A 6 -3.35 -2.19 2.23
N THR A 7 -2.18 -1.77 1.77
CA THR A 7 -0.94 -1.82 2.55
C THR A 7 -1.03 -0.96 3.81
N ALA A 8 -1.59 0.25 3.69
CA ALA A 8 -1.79 1.17 4.81
C ALA A 8 -2.80 0.64 5.84
N ARG A 9 -3.79 -0.14 5.38
CA ARG A 9 -4.72 -0.90 6.24
C ARG A 9 -4.10 -2.14 6.88
N GLY A 10 -2.81 -2.41 6.66
CA GLY A 10 -2.10 -3.54 7.24
C GLY A 10 -2.30 -4.88 6.51
N LEU A 11 -2.93 -4.90 5.33
CA LEU A 11 -3.09 -6.13 4.55
C LEU A 11 -1.74 -6.64 4.05
N THR A 12 -1.55 -7.96 4.03
CA THR A 12 -0.35 -8.60 3.47
C THR A 12 -0.40 -8.64 1.95
N ASN A 13 0.76 -8.77 1.28
CA ASN A 13 0.83 -8.89 -0.18
C ASN A 13 -0.08 -10.03 -0.69
N ARG A 14 -0.15 -11.17 0.02
CA ARG A 14 -1.09 -12.26 -0.25
C ARG A 14 -2.56 -11.85 -0.26
N ARG A 15 -3.00 -11.12 0.77
CA ARG A 15 -4.40 -10.69 0.87
C ARG A 15 -4.74 -9.67 -0.21
N ILE A 16 -3.81 -8.77 -0.51
CA ILE A 16 -3.94 -7.78 -1.58
C ILE A 16 -4.00 -8.48 -2.94
N ALA A 17 -3.09 -9.44 -3.18
CA ALA A 17 -3.04 -10.25 -4.40
C ALA A 17 -4.36 -10.97 -4.66
N LYS A 18 -4.91 -11.64 -3.63
CA LYS A 18 -6.22 -12.29 -3.71
C LYS A 18 -7.34 -11.30 -4.03
N LYS A 19 -7.34 -10.11 -3.42
CA LYS A 19 -8.37 -9.09 -3.62
C LYS A 19 -8.32 -8.46 -5.02
N LEU A 20 -7.14 -8.39 -5.62
CA LEU A 20 -6.90 -7.77 -6.93
C LEU A 20 -6.77 -8.78 -8.06
N GLU A 21 -7.05 -10.06 -7.79
CA GLU A 21 -6.88 -11.17 -8.75
C GLU A 21 -5.49 -11.15 -9.43
N ASN A 22 -4.46 -10.88 -8.62
CA ASN A 22 -3.08 -10.71 -9.07
C ASN A 22 -2.13 -11.65 -8.31
N SER A 23 -0.89 -11.77 -8.77
CA SER A 23 0.14 -12.55 -8.08
C SER A 23 0.73 -11.80 -6.89
N GLU A 24 1.18 -12.53 -5.86
CA GLU A 24 1.91 -11.94 -4.72
C GLU A 24 3.17 -11.18 -5.19
N ARG A 25 3.85 -11.69 -6.23
CA ARG A 25 5.04 -11.06 -6.82
C ARG A 25 4.74 -9.71 -7.46
N THR A 26 3.61 -9.60 -8.16
CA THR A 26 3.19 -8.33 -8.78
C THR A 26 2.90 -7.29 -7.70
N VAL A 27 2.19 -7.69 -6.64
CA VAL A 27 1.90 -6.80 -5.51
C VAL A 27 3.19 -6.37 -4.81
N ASP A 28 4.13 -7.29 -4.58
CA ASP A 28 5.42 -6.96 -3.99
C ASP A 28 6.17 -5.92 -4.83
N ALA A 29 6.27 -6.14 -6.15
CA ALA A 29 6.91 -5.18 -7.06
C ALA A 29 6.27 -3.80 -7.00
N HIS A 30 4.94 -3.71 -6.87
CA HIS A 30 4.24 -2.44 -6.73
C HIS A 30 4.57 -1.76 -5.40
N VAL A 31 4.60 -2.50 -4.28
CA VAL A 31 5.00 -1.98 -2.96
C VAL A 31 6.45 -1.51 -2.97
N GLN A 32 7.36 -2.26 -3.62
CA GLN A 32 8.75 -1.84 -3.80
C GLN A 32 8.87 -0.55 -4.62
N ASN A 33 8.16 -0.45 -5.74
CA ASN A 33 8.18 0.74 -6.58
C ASN A 33 7.66 1.98 -5.83
N VAL A 34 6.62 1.82 -5.02
CA VAL A 34 6.11 2.91 -4.17
C VAL A 34 7.14 3.31 -3.12
N ARG A 35 7.77 2.34 -2.45
CA ARG A 35 8.86 2.60 -1.50
C ARG A 35 10.00 3.40 -2.12
N ASN A 36 10.49 2.94 -3.27
CA ASN A 36 11.59 3.58 -3.99
C ASN A 36 11.25 5.01 -4.40
N LYS A 37 10.04 5.23 -4.92
CA LYS A 37 9.56 6.56 -5.30
C LYS A 37 9.42 7.52 -4.12
N LEU A 38 9.14 7.00 -2.92
CA LEU A 38 8.94 7.79 -1.70
C LEU A 38 10.17 7.82 -0.79
N GLY A 39 11.29 7.19 -1.18
CA GLY A 39 12.50 7.10 -0.35
C GLY A 39 12.30 6.32 0.96
N MET A 40 11.47 5.27 0.93
CA MET A 40 11.10 4.49 2.11
C MET A 40 11.72 3.09 2.10
N GLU A 41 12.24 2.67 3.24
CA GLU A 41 12.86 1.35 3.40
C GLU A 41 11.85 0.28 3.81
N ARG A 42 10.83 0.65 4.59
CA ARG A 42 9.91 -0.30 5.24
C ARG A 42 8.48 -0.07 4.81
N ARG A 43 7.71 -1.15 4.66
CA ARG A 43 6.26 -1.08 4.37
C ARG A 43 5.47 -0.27 5.40
N ALA A 44 5.92 -0.25 6.65
CA ALA A 44 5.29 0.54 7.71
C ALA A 44 5.37 2.05 7.44
N GLN A 45 6.42 2.52 6.75
CA GLN A 45 6.53 3.92 6.34
C GLN A 45 5.50 4.28 5.28
N ILE A 46 5.13 3.35 4.39
CA ILE A 46 4.02 3.54 3.45
C ILE A 46 2.70 3.76 4.21
N ALA A 47 2.45 2.96 5.26
CA ALA A 47 1.24 3.10 6.07
C ALA A 47 1.18 4.46 6.78
N ALA A 48 2.29 4.89 7.39
CA ALA A 48 2.40 6.19 8.03
C ALA A 48 2.22 7.34 7.03
N TRP A 49 2.85 7.26 5.86
CA TRP A 49 2.72 8.26 4.80
C TRP A 49 1.28 8.37 4.29
N ALA A 50 0.65 7.23 4.04
CA ALA A 50 -0.74 7.17 3.59
C ALA A 50 -1.70 7.79 4.62
N ALA A 51 -1.49 7.54 5.91
CA ALA A 51 -2.29 8.14 6.98
C ALA A 51 -2.12 9.67 7.08
N ALA A 52 -0.97 10.21 6.67
CA ALA A 52 -0.68 11.64 6.69
C ALA A 52 -1.12 12.38 5.41
N HIS A 53 -1.17 11.71 4.25
CA HIS A 53 -1.35 12.37 2.94
C HIS A 53 -2.66 12.02 2.23
N LEU A 54 -3.33 10.92 2.60
CA LEU A 54 -4.63 10.63 2.03
C LEU A 54 -5.67 11.45 2.80
N PRO A 55 -6.53 12.22 2.10
CA PRO A 55 -7.64 12.86 2.76
C PRO A 55 -8.43 11.76 3.47
N ARG A 56 -8.52 11.86 4.80
CA ARG A 56 -9.53 11.11 5.55
C ARG A 56 -10.84 11.58 4.93
N GLY A 57 -11.50 10.72 4.15
CA GLY A 57 -12.77 11.07 3.53
C GLY A 57 -13.61 11.75 4.60
N THR A 58 -13.93 13.02 4.39
CA THR A 58 -14.76 13.79 5.32
C THR A 58 -16.02 12.97 5.53
N PRO A 59 -16.31 12.52 6.78
CA PRO A 59 -17.62 11.95 7.05
C PRO A 59 -18.61 13.10 6.83
N SER A 60 -19.36 13.04 5.75
CA SER A 60 -20.57 13.83 5.55
C SER A 60 -21.78 12.99 5.92
#